data_AF-G7WN53-F1
#
_entry.id   AF-G7WN53-F1
#
_cell.length_a   1.000
_cell.length_b   1.000
_cell.length_c   1.000
_cell.angle_alpha   90.00
_cell.angle_beta   90.00
_cell.angle_gamma   90.00
#
_symmetry.space_group_name_H-M   'P 1'
#
loop_
_entity.id
_entity.type
_entity.pdbx_description
1 polymer ?
#
loop_
_entity_poly.entity_id
_entity_poly.type
_entity_poly.pdbx_seq_one_letter_code
_entity_poly.pdbx_strand_id
1 'polypeptide(L)'
;MVSLEELEKLFEDGYRVVTSYPILNHTPQEIHGFISFFKTELSLQEALHPSNRNKNVVVLSHIPTGHQVEVLTSDQAILNRINKRIEYQNEPIGMAIRAQCLALGGRSTYGGVSHLDRLVESLDGLWGWEFKLGDAVGAFNVFIKLDQTDREYGELVREKLLLLLDCLAIIQNVGFYIKQFSCTFRPRIGLYCFAGMREEMLRPVTPEEINNIEAILSFDKERLAARGLNQSYLENCMPSRLSMLWAATEHVFRSKSEPLLTKDEINQILESAKNVESLKNDPDRLDKLKNAISDPGRVFLKGRNRIMAENMARIMNISEESAYSKVSKASKLRGKNVHQLSDDWDALREAEKFLQEALLSYLKRRK
;
A
#
# COMPACT_ATOMS: atom_id res chain seq x y z
N MET A 1 41.06 28.98 -10.04
CA MET A 1 40.53 28.92 -8.66
C MET A 1 39.56 30.07 -8.53
N VAL A 2 38.29 29.79 -8.22
CA VAL A 2 37.26 30.83 -8.11
C VAL A 2 37.43 31.55 -6.77
N SER A 3 37.50 32.88 -6.79
CA SER A 3 37.56 33.69 -5.56
C SER A 3 36.19 33.83 -4.91
N LEU A 4 36.13 34.29 -3.65
CA LEU A 4 34.85 34.56 -3.00
C LEU A 4 34.04 35.64 -3.74
N GLU A 5 34.69 36.67 -4.27
CA GLU A 5 34.04 37.74 -5.05
C GLU A 5 33.45 37.20 -6.37
N GLU A 6 34.19 36.34 -7.07
CA GLU A 6 33.70 35.67 -8.28
C GLU A 6 32.52 34.75 -7.99
N LEU A 7 32.55 34.05 -6.85
CA LEU A 7 31.43 33.21 -6.40
C LEU A 7 30.17 34.04 -6.11
N GLU A 8 30.28 35.17 -5.43
CA GLU A 8 29.14 36.06 -5.19
C GLU A 8 28.55 36.57 -6.51
N LYS A 9 29.41 36.98 -7.45
CA LYS A 9 28.97 37.41 -8.78
C LYS A 9 28.21 36.30 -9.51
N LEU A 10 28.68 35.05 -9.45
CA LEU A 10 27.94 33.91 -10.02
C LEU A 10 26.55 33.76 -9.36
N PHE A 11 26.42 33.96 -8.05
CA PHE A 11 25.11 33.89 -7.39
C PHE A 11 24.19 35.04 -7.75
N GLU A 12 24.71 36.24 -7.96
CA GLU A 12 23.99 37.42 -8.47
C GLU A 12 23.52 37.21 -9.91
N ASP A 13 24.37 36.60 -10.75
CA ASP A 13 24.07 36.21 -12.13
C ASP A 13 23.09 35.02 -12.22
N GLY A 14 22.55 34.55 -11.09
CA GLY A 14 21.48 33.55 -11.04
C GLY A 14 21.96 32.09 -11.03
N TYR A 15 23.27 31.84 -10.85
CA TYR A 15 23.76 30.47 -10.67
C TYR A 15 23.26 29.87 -9.35
N ARG A 16 23.05 28.55 -9.41
CA ARG A 16 22.59 27.74 -8.28
C ARG A 16 23.59 26.64 -8.00
N VAL A 17 23.76 26.32 -6.73
CA VAL A 17 24.53 25.16 -6.30
C VAL A 17 23.71 23.90 -6.61
N VAL A 18 24.24 23.04 -7.49
CA VAL A 18 23.63 21.75 -7.84
C VAL A 18 24.07 20.68 -6.85
N THR A 19 25.37 20.67 -6.54
CA THR A 19 25.98 19.71 -5.62
C THR A 19 27.29 20.24 -5.06
N SER A 20 27.66 19.77 -3.87
CA SER A 20 28.95 20.02 -3.22
C SER A 20 29.48 18.69 -2.71
N TYR A 21 30.58 18.21 -3.27
CA TYR A 21 31.04 16.83 -3.12
C TYR A 21 32.48 16.77 -2.55
N PRO A 22 32.69 16.25 -1.33
CA PRO A 22 34.01 16.21 -0.70
C PRO A 22 34.86 15.03 -1.20
N ILE A 23 35.94 15.28 -1.93
CA ILE A 23 36.74 14.22 -2.59
C ILE A 23 37.33 13.22 -1.58
N LEU A 24 37.75 13.71 -0.41
CA LEU A 24 38.52 12.94 0.57
C LEU A 24 37.82 11.65 1.03
N ASN A 25 36.49 11.68 1.07
CA ASN A 25 35.68 10.62 1.68
C ASN A 25 35.18 9.57 0.67
N HIS A 26 35.60 9.65 -0.59
CA HIS A 26 35.04 8.83 -1.66
C HIS A 26 36.10 8.02 -2.40
N THR A 27 35.71 6.81 -2.80
CA THR A 27 36.50 5.91 -3.63
C THR A 27 36.68 6.49 -5.04
N PRO A 28 37.75 6.09 -5.77
CA PRO A 28 37.92 6.48 -7.17
C PRO A 28 36.70 6.17 -8.05
N GLN A 29 36.01 5.05 -7.79
CA GLN A 29 34.81 4.65 -8.52
C GLN A 29 33.65 5.63 -8.29
N GLU A 30 33.42 6.04 -7.04
CA GLU A 30 32.37 7.02 -6.71
C GLU A 30 32.67 8.40 -7.33
N ILE A 31 33.94 8.83 -7.29
CA ILE A 31 34.37 10.10 -7.91
C ILE A 31 34.19 10.05 -9.43
N HIS A 32 34.57 8.94 -10.07
CA HIS A 32 34.35 8.74 -11.49
C HIS A 32 32.85 8.74 -11.85
N GLY A 33 32.02 8.09 -11.04
CA GLY A 33 30.57 8.12 -11.17
C GLY A 33 30.01 9.55 -11.08
N PHE A 34 30.48 10.35 -10.13
CA PHE A 34 30.12 11.75 -9.98
C PHE A 34 30.50 12.57 -11.22
N ILE A 35 31.75 12.50 -11.68
CA ILE A 35 32.27 13.21 -12.86
C ILE A 35 31.42 12.87 -14.10
N SER A 36 31.12 11.58 -14.29
CA SER A 36 30.31 11.09 -15.41
C SER A 36 28.86 11.59 -15.34
N PHE A 37 28.24 11.53 -14.16
CA PHE A 37 26.84 11.94 -13.99
C PHE A 37 26.65 13.45 -14.20
N PHE A 38 27.52 14.27 -13.61
CA PHE A 38 27.44 15.72 -13.73
C PHE A 38 28.13 16.27 -14.98
N LYS A 39 28.82 15.41 -15.75
CA LYS A 39 29.59 15.75 -16.96
C LYS A 39 30.60 16.87 -16.71
N THR A 40 31.37 16.73 -15.64
CA THR A 40 32.32 17.75 -15.22
C THR A 40 33.52 17.84 -16.16
N GLU A 41 34.11 19.03 -16.32
CA GLU A 41 35.39 19.26 -16.99
C GLU A 41 36.58 18.71 -16.18
N LEU A 42 36.43 18.59 -14.86
CA LEU A 42 37.42 17.95 -13.99
C LEU A 42 37.67 16.49 -14.36
N SER A 43 38.92 16.13 -14.68
CA SER A 43 39.30 14.74 -14.95
C SER A 43 39.48 13.93 -13.66
N LEU A 44 39.30 12.60 -13.76
CA LEU A 44 39.52 11.69 -12.62
C LEU A 44 40.96 11.79 -12.09
N GLN A 45 41.95 11.96 -12.98
CA GLN A 45 43.35 12.10 -12.58
C GLN A 45 43.58 13.38 -11.78
N GLU A 46 42.98 14.50 -12.19
CA GLU A 46 43.08 15.77 -11.46
C GLU A 46 42.33 15.72 -10.11
N ALA A 47 41.18 15.07 -10.05
CA ALA A 47 40.43 14.88 -8.80
C ALA A 47 41.19 14.00 -7.79
N LEU A 48 41.89 12.97 -8.26
CA LEU A 48 42.69 12.07 -7.42
C LEU A 48 44.09 12.61 -7.10
N HIS A 49 44.51 13.72 -7.70
CA HIS A 49 45.81 14.31 -7.43
C HIS A 49 45.95 14.66 -5.93
N PRO A 50 47.08 14.37 -5.26
CA PRO A 50 47.23 14.56 -3.82
C PRO A 50 46.90 15.97 -3.33
N SER A 51 47.19 17.01 -4.12
CA SER A 51 46.90 18.41 -3.79
C SER A 51 45.41 18.79 -3.85
N ASN A 52 44.56 17.92 -4.42
CA ASN A 52 43.12 18.13 -4.56
C ASN A 52 42.31 17.18 -3.69
N ARG A 53 42.95 16.17 -3.09
CA ARG A 53 42.28 15.10 -2.34
C ARG A 53 41.47 15.61 -1.16
N ASN A 54 41.88 16.72 -0.54
CA ASN A 54 41.20 17.36 0.58
C ASN A 54 40.21 18.47 0.16
N LYS A 55 39.96 18.67 -1.13
CA LYS A 55 39.07 19.70 -1.66
C LYS A 55 37.66 19.15 -1.91
N ASN A 56 36.71 20.06 -2.00
CA ASN A 56 35.37 19.78 -2.50
C ASN A 56 35.28 20.18 -3.98
N VAL A 57 34.55 19.38 -4.75
CA VAL A 57 34.07 19.76 -6.08
C VAL A 57 32.66 20.32 -5.92
N VAL A 58 32.47 21.57 -6.31
CA VAL A 58 31.17 22.22 -6.25
C VAL A 58 30.75 22.53 -7.67
N VAL A 59 29.56 22.07 -8.04
CA VAL A 59 29.00 22.31 -9.38
C VAL A 59 27.91 23.36 -9.25
N LEU A 60 28.11 24.48 -9.93
CA LEU A 60 27.15 25.56 -10.08
C LEU A 60 26.51 25.46 -11.47
N SER A 61 25.20 25.71 -11.57
CA SER A 61 24.51 25.74 -12.86
C SER A 61 23.61 26.95 -13.00
N HIS A 62 23.62 27.54 -14.18
CA HIS A 62 22.67 28.56 -14.61
C HIS A 62 21.56 27.90 -15.42
N ILE A 63 20.42 27.64 -14.76
CA ILE A 63 19.31 26.85 -15.32
C ILE A 63 18.84 27.35 -16.70
N PRO A 64 18.65 28.66 -16.96
CA PRO A 64 18.14 29.12 -18.25
C PRO A 64 19.06 28.81 -19.44
N THR A 65 20.38 28.79 -19.23
CA THR A 65 21.36 28.57 -20.31
C THR A 65 21.96 27.16 -20.31
N GLY A 66 21.75 26.41 -19.23
CA GLY A 66 22.41 25.11 -19.01
C GLY A 66 23.91 25.21 -18.73
N HIS A 67 24.47 26.43 -18.64
CA HIS A 67 25.90 26.62 -18.38
C HIS A 67 26.27 26.15 -16.97
N GLN A 68 27.44 25.54 -16.84
CA GLN A 68 27.94 25.01 -15.58
C GLN A 68 29.32 25.59 -15.24
N VAL A 69 29.57 25.79 -13.95
CA VAL A 69 30.86 26.24 -13.42
C VAL A 69 31.27 25.31 -12.31
N GLU A 70 32.50 24.82 -12.37
CA GLU A 70 33.10 23.95 -11.37
C GLU A 70 34.04 24.73 -10.47
N VAL A 71 33.84 24.58 -9.16
CA VAL A 71 34.70 25.16 -8.15
C VAL A 71 35.36 24.03 -7.37
N LEU A 72 36.67 23.89 -7.56
CA LEU A 72 37.50 22.99 -6.77
C LEU A 72 38.18 23.78 -5.65
N THR A 73 37.75 23.58 -4.40
CA THR A 73 38.19 24.43 -3.28
C THR A 73 38.24 23.68 -1.95
N SER A 74 39.17 24.08 -1.09
CA SER A 74 39.22 23.75 0.34
C SER A 74 39.10 25.00 1.21
N ASP A 75 38.81 26.17 0.62
CA ASP A 75 38.65 27.42 1.35
C ASP A 75 37.33 27.39 2.14
N GLN A 76 37.47 27.48 3.47
CA GLN A 76 36.33 27.41 4.38
C GLN A 76 35.35 28.58 4.19
N ALA A 77 35.81 29.77 3.80
CA ALA A 77 34.93 30.91 3.56
C ALA A 77 34.00 30.65 2.35
N ILE A 78 34.58 30.12 1.27
CA ILE A 78 33.84 29.70 0.08
C ILE A 78 32.85 28.57 0.42
N LEU A 79 33.30 27.53 1.12
CA LEU A 79 32.43 26.41 1.52
C LEU A 79 31.29 26.84 2.42
N ASN A 80 31.55 27.69 3.41
CA ASN A 80 30.51 28.25 4.28
C ASN A 80 29.48 29.04 3.47
N ARG A 81 29.94 29.80 2.47
CA ARG A 81 29.06 30.58 1.62
C ARG A 81 28.20 29.70 0.70
N ILE A 82 28.77 28.65 0.13
CA ILE A 82 28.07 27.63 -0.66
C ILE A 82 27.00 26.95 0.19
N ASN A 83 27.34 26.54 1.42
CA ASN A 83 26.38 25.91 2.33
C ASN A 83 25.21 26.85 2.67
N LYS A 84 25.48 28.12 2.99
CA LYS A 84 24.42 29.14 3.18
C LYS A 84 23.54 29.31 1.93
N ARG A 85 24.13 29.24 0.74
CA ARG A 85 23.37 29.30 -0.51
C ARG A 85 22.51 28.05 -0.71
N ILE A 86 23.01 26.86 -0.39
CA ILE A 86 22.24 25.60 -0.40
C ILE A 86 21.05 25.70 0.56
N GLU A 87 21.27 26.17 1.79
CA GLU A 87 20.21 26.39 2.79
C GLU A 87 19.13 27.34 2.25
N TYR A 88 19.53 28.51 1.73
CA TYR A 88 18.61 29.46 1.12
C TYR A 88 17.87 28.88 -0.10
N GLN A 89 18.57 28.11 -0.93
CA GLN A 89 17.97 27.47 -2.10
C GLN A 89 16.87 26.49 -1.70
N ASN A 90 17.14 25.69 -0.66
CA ASN A 90 16.30 24.58 -0.21
C ASN A 90 15.28 24.98 0.87
N GLU A 91 15.28 26.23 1.31
CA GLU A 91 14.28 26.79 2.21
C GLU A 91 12.87 26.50 1.64
N PRO A 92 12.00 25.77 2.37
CA PRO A 92 10.66 25.46 1.92
C PRO A 92 9.83 26.74 1.79
N ILE A 93 9.31 27.02 0.60
CA ILE A 93 8.38 28.14 0.34
C ILE A 93 6.96 27.64 0.03
N GLY A 94 6.76 26.33 0.08
CA GLY A 94 5.49 25.70 -0.23
C GLY A 94 5.61 24.19 -0.33
N MET A 95 4.58 23.57 -0.88
CA MET A 95 4.49 22.14 -1.13
C MET A 95 4.06 21.88 -2.57
N ALA A 96 4.53 20.76 -3.09
CA ALA A 96 4.06 20.21 -4.34
C ALA A 96 3.52 18.81 -4.07
N ILE A 97 2.32 18.55 -4.58
CA ILE A 97 1.65 17.25 -4.47
C ILE A 97 1.50 16.68 -5.87
N ARG A 98 1.79 15.39 -5.99
CA ARG A 98 1.51 14.59 -7.18
C ARG A 98 0.73 13.37 -6.76
N ALA A 99 -0.43 13.18 -7.37
CA ALA A 99 -1.23 11.99 -7.21
C ALA A 99 -1.45 11.31 -8.57
N GLN A 100 -1.33 9.98 -8.61
CA GLN A 100 -1.80 9.19 -9.75
C GLN A 100 -3.11 8.50 -9.35
N CYS A 101 -4.14 8.75 -10.15
CA CYS A 101 -5.46 8.17 -9.98
C CYS A 101 -5.72 7.16 -11.09
N LEU A 102 -6.47 6.11 -10.77
CA LEU A 102 -6.86 5.06 -11.70
C LEU A 102 -8.38 4.89 -11.71
N ALA A 103 -8.93 4.71 -12.90
CA ALA A 103 -10.29 4.24 -13.12
C ALA A 103 -10.31 2.71 -13.16
N LEU A 104 -11.08 2.09 -12.28
CA LEU A 104 -11.23 0.63 -12.19
C LEU A 104 -12.69 0.21 -12.23
N GLY A 105 -12.94 -0.87 -12.97
CA GLY A 105 -14.25 -1.52 -13.03
C GLY A 105 -15.33 -0.64 -13.67
N GLY A 106 -16.58 -0.90 -13.30
CA GLY A 106 -17.77 -0.23 -13.84
C GLY A 106 -18.91 -1.22 -14.00
N ARG A 107 -20.13 -0.72 -14.27
CA ARG A 107 -21.31 -1.59 -14.50
C ARG A 107 -21.25 -2.41 -15.79
N SER A 108 -20.25 -2.17 -16.64
CA SER A 108 -20.05 -2.91 -17.88
C SER A 108 -19.70 -4.37 -17.59
N THR A 109 -20.54 -5.28 -18.08
CA THR A 109 -20.33 -6.74 -18.03
C THR A 109 -19.16 -7.22 -18.90
N TYR A 110 -18.68 -6.38 -19.81
CA TYR A 110 -17.51 -6.65 -20.65
C TYR A 110 -16.35 -5.77 -20.15
N GLY A 111 -15.18 -6.36 -19.92
CA GLY A 111 -13.98 -5.70 -19.39
C GLY A 111 -13.45 -4.58 -20.30
N GLY A 112 -14.16 -3.45 -20.29
CA GLY A 112 -13.86 -2.26 -21.07
C GLY A 112 -12.76 -1.45 -20.40
N VAL A 113 -11.88 -0.90 -21.23
CA VAL A 113 -10.91 0.10 -20.82
C VAL A 113 -11.60 1.46 -20.70
N SER A 114 -11.41 2.14 -19.58
CA SER A 114 -11.87 3.52 -19.41
C SER A 114 -10.89 4.47 -20.08
N HIS A 115 -11.29 5.07 -21.20
CA HIS A 115 -10.56 6.19 -21.83
C HIS A 115 -10.92 7.48 -21.09
N LEU A 116 -9.90 8.14 -20.52
CA LEU A 116 -10.10 9.26 -19.60
C LEU A 116 -9.86 10.63 -20.24
N ASP A 117 -9.56 10.69 -21.54
CA ASP A 117 -9.13 11.91 -22.24
C ASP A 117 -10.12 13.07 -22.03
N ARG A 118 -11.39 12.83 -22.39
CA ARG A 118 -12.46 13.83 -22.25
C ARG A 118 -12.74 14.20 -20.79
N LEU A 119 -12.60 13.23 -19.88
CA LEU A 119 -12.81 13.48 -18.46
C LEU A 119 -11.71 14.40 -17.93
N VAL A 120 -10.45 14.08 -18.21
CA VAL A 120 -9.29 14.87 -17.79
C VAL A 120 -9.36 16.28 -18.38
N GLU A 121 -9.69 16.42 -19.66
CA GLU A 121 -9.91 17.73 -20.29
C GLU A 121 -11.00 18.54 -19.59
N SER A 122 -12.10 17.90 -19.16
CA SER A 122 -13.19 18.60 -18.46
C SER A 122 -12.85 19.05 -17.04
N LEU A 123 -11.78 18.52 -16.45
CA LEU A 123 -11.31 18.88 -15.11
C LEU A 123 -10.28 20.02 -15.13
N ASP A 124 -9.86 20.49 -16.31
CA ASP A 124 -8.84 21.52 -16.42
C ASP A 124 -9.20 22.78 -15.62
N GLY A 125 -8.23 23.28 -14.85
CA GLY A 125 -8.39 24.43 -13.97
C GLY A 125 -9.29 24.24 -12.73
N LEU A 126 -9.87 23.05 -12.50
CA LEU A 126 -10.67 22.79 -11.30
C LEU A 126 -9.82 23.02 -10.04
N TRP A 127 -10.23 23.98 -9.21
CA TRP A 127 -9.51 24.42 -8.00
C TRP A 127 -8.07 24.91 -8.25
N GLY A 128 -7.71 25.25 -9.49
CA GLY A 128 -6.34 25.59 -9.87
C GLY A 128 -5.39 24.39 -9.88
N TRP A 129 -5.92 23.17 -9.89
CA TRP A 129 -5.12 21.94 -10.00
C TRP A 129 -4.86 21.61 -11.47
N GLU A 130 -3.74 20.95 -11.71
CA GLU A 130 -3.34 20.52 -13.05
C GLU A 130 -3.63 19.02 -13.21
N PHE A 131 -4.49 18.68 -14.16
CA PHE A 131 -4.86 17.30 -14.49
C PHE A 131 -4.23 16.91 -15.82
N LYS A 132 -3.59 15.74 -15.87
CA LYS A 132 -2.93 15.22 -17.08
C LYS A 132 -3.20 13.74 -17.25
N LEU A 133 -3.32 13.28 -18.49
CA LEU A 133 -3.37 11.86 -18.77
C LEU A 133 -2.11 11.15 -18.25
N GLY A 134 -2.29 9.94 -17.75
CA GLY A 134 -1.19 9.07 -17.34
C GLY A 134 -0.75 8.18 -18.50
N ASP A 135 0.49 7.69 -18.42
CA ASP A 135 1.04 6.76 -19.42
C ASP A 135 0.35 5.39 -19.39
N ALA A 136 -0.21 5.02 -18.23
CA ALA A 136 -0.97 3.80 -18.07
C ALA A 136 -2.43 4.02 -18.51
N VAL A 137 -2.96 3.05 -19.25
CA VAL A 137 -4.36 3.00 -19.65
C VAL A 137 -5.28 3.09 -18.41
N GLY A 138 -6.28 3.97 -18.47
CA GLY A 138 -7.19 4.22 -17.35
C GLY A 138 -6.57 5.02 -16.20
N ALA A 139 -5.43 5.69 -16.41
CA ALA A 139 -4.76 6.52 -15.42
C ALA A 139 -4.78 8.01 -15.77
N PHE A 140 -4.81 8.85 -14.74
CA PHE A 140 -4.51 10.27 -14.85
C PHE A 140 -3.71 10.75 -13.64
N ASN A 141 -2.96 11.81 -13.81
CA ASN A 141 -2.15 12.46 -12.79
C ASN A 141 -2.78 13.79 -12.40
N VAL A 142 -2.67 14.12 -11.11
CA VAL A 142 -3.05 15.40 -10.54
C VAL A 142 -1.79 16.04 -9.96
N PHE A 143 -1.51 17.28 -10.34
CA PHE A 143 -0.41 18.08 -9.84
C PHE A 143 -0.95 19.32 -9.15
N ILE A 144 -0.48 19.56 -7.93
CA ILE A 144 -0.98 20.64 -7.08
C ILE A 144 0.23 21.37 -6.49
N LYS A 145 0.23 22.69 -6.59
CA LYS A 145 1.22 23.56 -5.94
C LYS A 145 0.52 24.35 -4.85
N LEU A 146 1.10 24.32 -3.67
CA LEU A 146 0.64 25.04 -2.49
C LEU A 146 1.73 25.99 -2.04
N ASP A 147 1.34 27.16 -1.54
CA ASP A 147 2.27 28.13 -0.94
C ASP A 147 2.47 27.90 0.56
N GLN A 148 1.97 26.76 1.06
CA GLN A 148 1.99 26.38 2.47
C GLN A 148 3.02 25.27 2.68
N THR A 149 3.64 25.22 3.86
CA THR A 149 4.65 24.23 4.24
C THR A 149 4.16 23.27 5.33
N ASP A 150 2.89 23.35 5.72
CA ASP A 150 2.31 22.45 6.71
C ASP A 150 1.92 21.11 6.07
N ARG A 151 2.50 20.02 6.59
CA ARG A 151 2.23 18.67 6.10
C ARG A 151 0.79 18.23 6.32
N GLU A 152 0.09 18.76 7.34
CA GLU A 152 -1.32 18.43 7.57
C GLU A 152 -2.20 18.85 6.39
N TYR A 153 -1.80 19.92 5.68
CA TYR A 153 -2.48 20.36 4.47
C TYR A 153 -2.38 19.34 3.33
N GLY A 154 -1.34 18.51 3.32
CA GLY A 154 -1.20 17.40 2.37
C GLY A 154 -2.31 16.37 2.52
N GLU A 155 -2.66 16.00 3.76
CA GLU A 155 -3.76 15.07 4.02
C GLU A 155 -5.12 15.71 3.71
N LEU A 156 -5.32 17.01 4.01
CA LEU A 156 -6.54 17.72 3.60
C LEU A 156 -6.73 17.71 2.07
N VAL A 157 -5.66 17.91 1.31
CA VAL A 157 -5.71 17.82 -0.15
C VAL A 157 -6.00 16.39 -0.62
N ARG A 158 -5.43 15.38 0.04
CA ARG A 158 -5.70 13.98 -0.24
C ARG A 158 -7.19 13.65 -0.04
N GLU A 159 -7.77 14.07 1.08
CA GLU A 159 -9.20 13.89 1.35
C GLU A 159 -10.07 14.62 0.32
N LYS A 160 -9.70 15.85 -0.05
CA LYS A 160 -10.40 16.60 -1.09
C LYS A 160 -10.33 15.90 -2.46
N LEU A 161 -9.19 15.28 -2.78
CA LEU A 161 -9.04 14.47 -3.99
C LEU A 161 -9.89 13.20 -3.92
N LEU A 162 -9.95 12.51 -2.77
CA LEU A 162 -10.83 11.35 -2.59
C LEU A 162 -12.30 11.72 -2.84
N LEU A 163 -12.77 12.83 -2.27
CA LEU A 163 -14.14 13.32 -2.49
C LEU A 163 -14.40 13.64 -3.97
N LEU A 164 -13.43 14.23 -4.67
CA LEU A 164 -13.54 14.43 -6.12
C LEU A 164 -13.71 13.09 -6.85
N LEU A 165 -12.90 12.09 -6.53
CA LEU A 165 -12.97 10.76 -7.14
C LEU A 165 -14.31 10.07 -6.85
N ASP A 166 -14.87 10.24 -5.65
CA ASP A 166 -16.20 9.74 -5.30
C ASP A 166 -17.29 10.41 -6.14
N CYS A 167 -17.23 11.73 -6.32
CA CYS A 167 -18.14 12.44 -7.20
C CYS A 167 -18.01 11.98 -8.66
N LEU A 168 -16.78 11.81 -9.16
CA LEU A 168 -16.54 11.27 -10.49
C LEU A 168 -17.09 9.85 -10.64
N ALA A 169 -16.96 9.03 -9.59
CA ALA A 169 -17.46 7.67 -9.61
C ALA A 169 -18.98 7.61 -9.75
N ILE A 170 -19.70 8.51 -9.06
CA ILE A 170 -21.15 8.65 -9.16
C ILE A 170 -21.56 9.10 -10.57
N ILE A 171 -20.88 10.12 -11.11
CA ILE A 171 -21.21 10.69 -12.43
C ILE A 171 -20.97 9.66 -13.53
N GLN A 172 -19.85 8.93 -13.47
CA GLN A 172 -19.40 8.04 -14.54
C GLN A 172 -19.82 6.58 -14.35
N ASN A 173 -20.35 6.20 -13.18
CA ASN A 173 -20.62 4.79 -12.82
C ASN A 173 -19.37 3.89 -12.96
N VAL A 174 -18.19 4.45 -12.66
CA VAL A 174 -16.87 3.80 -12.72
C VAL A 174 -16.16 4.04 -11.39
N GLY A 175 -15.49 3.03 -10.82
CA GLY A 175 -14.73 3.21 -9.60
C GLY A 175 -13.45 4.00 -9.86
N PHE A 176 -13.07 4.89 -8.95
CA PHE A 176 -11.80 5.60 -9.00
C PHE A 176 -11.03 5.40 -7.70
N TYR A 177 -9.70 5.36 -7.78
CA TYR A 177 -8.86 5.36 -6.57
C TYR A 177 -7.51 6.02 -6.80
N ILE A 178 -6.88 6.45 -5.71
CA ILE A 178 -5.52 6.99 -5.72
C ILE A 178 -4.53 5.83 -5.64
N LYS A 179 -3.80 5.58 -6.72
CA LYS A 179 -2.75 4.55 -6.78
C LYS A 179 -1.46 5.02 -6.11
N GLN A 180 -1.10 6.27 -6.29
CA GLN A 180 0.09 6.88 -5.71
C GLN A 180 -0.23 8.29 -5.24
N PHE A 181 0.24 8.65 -4.05
CA PHE A 181 0.18 10.01 -3.53
C PHE A 181 1.55 10.38 -2.99
N SER A 182 2.08 11.51 -3.42
CA SER A 182 3.38 12.00 -3.00
C SER A 182 3.30 13.49 -2.71
N CYS A 183 3.89 13.87 -1.59
CA CYS A 183 3.99 15.25 -1.17
C CYS A 183 5.46 15.57 -0.91
N THR A 184 5.95 16.66 -1.50
CA THR A 184 7.32 17.13 -1.34
C THR A 184 7.33 18.64 -1.11
N PHE A 185 8.35 19.13 -0.41
CA PHE A 185 8.49 20.57 -0.24
C PHE A 185 8.93 21.21 -1.55
N ARG A 186 8.34 22.38 -1.83
CA ARG A 186 8.77 23.25 -2.91
C ARG A 186 9.83 24.20 -2.33
N PRO A 187 11.10 24.03 -2.70
CA PRO A 187 12.17 24.91 -2.25
C PRO A 187 12.05 26.28 -2.94
N ARG A 188 12.67 27.30 -2.32
CA ARG A 188 12.66 28.68 -2.82
C ARG A 188 13.11 28.78 -4.28
N ILE A 189 14.29 28.22 -4.55
CA ILE A 189 14.91 28.16 -5.88
C ILE A 189 15.68 26.85 -6.10
N GLY A 190 15.67 25.92 -5.13
CA GLY A 190 16.21 24.58 -5.29
C GLY A 190 15.41 23.74 -6.30
N LEU A 191 15.89 22.52 -6.54
CA LEU A 191 15.15 21.51 -7.28
C LEU A 191 14.32 20.68 -6.31
N TYR A 192 13.12 20.29 -6.71
CA TYR A 192 12.33 19.27 -6.02
C TYR A 192 11.96 18.17 -7.00
N CYS A 193 11.99 16.94 -6.51
CA CYS A 193 11.57 15.78 -7.26
C CYS A 193 10.44 15.07 -6.51
N PHE A 194 9.55 14.44 -7.25
CA PHE A 194 8.65 13.45 -6.72
C PHE A 194 9.35 12.10 -6.81
N ALA A 195 9.30 11.31 -5.74
CA ALA A 195 9.64 9.90 -5.86
C ALA A 195 8.72 9.29 -6.92
N GLY A 196 9.30 8.76 -7.99
CA GLY A 196 8.56 8.06 -9.05
C GLY A 196 7.93 6.78 -8.54
N MET A 197 7.29 6.04 -9.43
CA MET A 197 6.88 4.68 -9.09
C MET A 197 8.10 3.83 -8.78
N ARG A 198 8.01 3.07 -7.69
CA ARG A 198 8.97 2.00 -7.46
C ARG A 198 8.56 0.83 -8.34
N GLU A 199 9.37 0.54 -9.34
CA GLU A 199 9.25 -0.68 -10.13
C GLU A 199 9.97 -1.80 -9.38
N GLU A 200 9.24 -2.87 -9.08
CA GLU A 200 9.81 -4.07 -8.46
C GLU A 200 9.76 -5.20 -9.49
N MET A 201 10.93 -5.69 -9.88
CA MET A 201 11.05 -6.87 -10.74
C MET A 201 10.66 -8.09 -9.92
N LEU A 202 9.61 -8.80 -10.35
CA LEU A 202 9.26 -10.08 -9.77
C LEU A 202 10.38 -11.09 -10.05
N ARG A 203 10.77 -11.86 -9.04
CA ARG A 203 11.76 -12.92 -9.21
C ARG A 203 11.19 -14.06 -10.09
N PRO A 204 12.04 -14.80 -10.80
CA PRO A 204 11.60 -16.00 -11.51
C PRO A 204 11.07 -17.05 -10.52
N VAL A 205 10.10 -17.84 -11.00
CA VAL A 205 9.57 -19.01 -10.30
C VAL A 205 10.60 -20.13 -10.40
N THR A 206 10.93 -20.77 -9.28
CA THR A 206 11.93 -21.85 -9.25
C THR A 206 11.30 -23.20 -9.68
N PRO A 207 12.09 -24.20 -10.11
CA PRO A 207 11.57 -25.54 -10.42
C PRO A 207 10.84 -26.21 -9.24
N GLU A 208 11.31 -26.02 -8.01
CA GLU A 208 10.62 -26.51 -6.81
C GLU A 208 9.23 -25.88 -6.66
N GLU A 209 9.11 -24.58 -6.95
CA GLU A 209 7.84 -23.86 -6.89
C GLU A 209 6.88 -24.29 -8.00
N ILE A 210 7.38 -24.64 -9.18
CA ILE A 210 6.57 -25.24 -10.25
C ILE A 210 5.95 -26.56 -9.77
N ASN A 211 6.74 -27.45 -9.18
CA ASN A 211 6.22 -28.71 -8.62
C ASN A 211 5.18 -28.46 -7.51
N ASN A 212 5.41 -27.43 -6.67
CA ASN A 212 4.44 -27.04 -5.64
C ASN A 212 3.12 -26.54 -6.24
N ILE A 213 3.15 -25.83 -7.38
CA ILE A 213 1.95 -25.38 -8.08
C ILE A 213 1.12 -26.60 -8.51
N GLU A 214 1.72 -27.64 -9.10
CA GLU A 214 1.01 -28.85 -9.51
C GLU A 214 0.36 -29.57 -8.32
N ALA A 215 1.05 -29.65 -7.19
CA ALA A 215 0.50 -30.21 -5.96
C ALA A 215 -0.71 -29.39 -5.46
N ILE A 216 -0.65 -28.06 -5.48
CA ILE A 216 -1.77 -27.18 -5.09
C ILE A 216 -2.96 -27.37 -6.03
N LEU A 217 -2.72 -27.47 -7.34
CA LEU A 217 -3.78 -27.63 -8.34
C LEU A 217 -4.53 -28.97 -8.22
N SER A 218 -3.93 -29.96 -7.57
CA SER A 218 -4.48 -31.31 -7.41
C SER A 218 -5.55 -31.43 -6.31
N PHE A 219 -5.73 -30.42 -5.45
CA PHE A 219 -6.66 -30.51 -4.31
C PHE A 219 -7.57 -29.29 -4.17
N ASP A 220 -8.86 -29.53 -3.91
CA ASP A 220 -9.89 -28.46 -3.87
C ASP A 220 -9.65 -27.40 -2.78
N LYS A 221 -9.29 -27.82 -1.56
CA LYS A 221 -9.09 -26.89 -0.45
C LYS A 221 -7.86 -26.01 -0.66
N GLU A 222 -6.81 -26.55 -1.25
CA GLU A 222 -5.57 -25.89 -1.57
C GLU A 222 -5.78 -24.88 -2.70
N ARG A 223 -6.53 -25.24 -3.75
CA ARG A 223 -6.98 -24.30 -4.79
C ARG A 223 -7.80 -23.15 -4.20
N LEU A 224 -8.70 -23.44 -3.25
CA LEU A 224 -9.49 -22.41 -2.57
C LEU A 224 -8.62 -21.50 -1.70
N ALA A 225 -7.63 -22.03 -0.98
CA ALA A 225 -6.68 -21.24 -0.20
C ALA A 225 -5.87 -20.30 -1.11
N ALA A 226 -5.32 -20.82 -2.20
CA ALA A 226 -4.57 -20.03 -3.18
C ALA A 226 -5.43 -18.96 -3.85
N ARG A 227 -6.67 -19.31 -4.24
CA ARG A 227 -7.62 -18.35 -4.80
C ARG A 227 -7.98 -17.26 -3.79
N GLY A 228 -8.23 -17.60 -2.53
CA GLY A 228 -8.50 -16.64 -1.46
C GLY A 228 -7.38 -15.63 -1.25
N LEU A 229 -6.14 -16.12 -1.20
CA LEU A 229 -4.94 -15.28 -1.14
C LEU A 229 -4.85 -14.36 -2.36
N ASN A 230 -4.96 -14.91 -3.57
CA ASN A 230 -4.88 -14.11 -4.79
C ASN A 230 -5.96 -13.03 -4.86
N GLN A 231 -7.22 -13.37 -4.54
CA GLN A 231 -8.30 -12.39 -4.49
C GLN A 231 -8.00 -11.29 -3.47
N SER A 232 -7.49 -11.63 -2.28
CA SER A 232 -7.08 -10.62 -1.29
C SER A 232 -5.98 -9.68 -1.81
N TYR A 233 -5.06 -10.15 -2.66
CA TYR A 233 -4.02 -9.31 -3.25
C TYR A 233 -4.54 -8.39 -4.38
N LEU A 234 -5.62 -8.78 -5.05
CA LEU A 234 -6.27 -7.98 -6.08
C LEU A 234 -7.15 -6.86 -5.49
N GLU A 235 -7.66 -7.06 -4.27
CA GLU A 235 -8.51 -6.08 -3.59
C GLU A 235 -7.71 -4.85 -3.14
N ASN A 236 -8.25 -3.65 -3.36
CA ASN A 236 -7.59 -2.39 -3.00
C ASN A 236 -7.95 -1.87 -1.60
N CYS A 237 -9.05 -2.35 -1.00
CA CYS A 237 -9.50 -1.90 0.32
C CYS A 237 -9.40 -3.00 1.38
N MET A 238 -8.85 -2.68 2.55
CA MET A 238 -8.61 -3.65 3.63
C MET A 238 -9.87 -4.41 4.10
N PRO A 239 -11.06 -3.78 4.23
CA PRO A 239 -12.27 -4.52 4.61
C PRO A 239 -12.67 -5.60 3.60
N SER A 240 -12.48 -5.34 2.30
CA SER A 240 -12.71 -6.33 1.25
C SER A 240 -11.67 -7.44 1.31
N ARG A 241 -10.38 -7.10 1.47
CA ARG A 241 -9.30 -8.08 1.70
C ARG A 241 -9.61 -9.02 2.84
N LEU A 242 -10.00 -8.46 4.00
CA LEU A 242 -10.37 -9.24 5.18
C LEU A 242 -11.57 -10.15 4.90
N SER A 243 -12.55 -9.69 4.14
CA SER A 243 -13.73 -10.47 3.78
C SER A 243 -13.38 -11.65 2.86
N MET A 244 -12.54 -11.43 1.85
CA MET A 244 -12.03 -12.48 0.96
C MET A 244 -11.20 -13.51 1.70
N LEU A 245 -10.27 -13.05 2.56
CA LEU A 245 -9.46 -13.92 3.42
C LEU A 245 -10.35 -14.72 4.36
N TRP A 246 -11.29 -14.08 5.06
CA TRP A 246 -12.21 -14.75 5.98
C TRP A 246 -12.99 -15.86 5.28
N ALA A 247 -13.57 -15.60 4.10
CA ALA A 247 -14.33 -16.58 3.35
C ALA A 247 -13.48 -17.81 2.96
N ALA A 248 -12.25 -17.58 2.49
CA ALA A 248 -11.33 -18.66 2.15
C ALA A 248 -10.89 -19.45 3.39
N THR A 249 -10.50 -18.74 4.46
CA THR A 249 -10.08 -19.35 5.72
C THR A 249 -11.22 -20.15 6.36
N GLU A 250 -12.44 -19.64 6.37
CA GLU A 250 -13.62 -20.38 6.84
C GLU A 250 -13.80 -21.68 6.05
N HIS A 251 -13.67 -21.65 4.73
CA HIS A 251 -13.83 -22.87 3.93
C HIS A 251 -12.69 -23.88 4.11
N VAL A 252 -11.45 -23.41 4.26
CA VAL A 252 -10.26 -24.26 4.41
C VAL A 252 -10.27 -24.94 5.80
N PHE A 253 -10.48 -24.13 6.85
CA PHE A 253 -10.34 -24.54 8.24
C PHE A 253 -11.64 -24.97 8.92
N ARG A 254 -12.80 -24.90 8.25
CA ARG A 254 -14.03 -25.53 8.79
C ARG A 254 -13.89 -27.06 8.85
N SER A 255 -14.51 -27.64 9.87
CA SER A 255 -14.88 -29.04 9.94
C SER A 255 -16.38 -29.15 10.21
N LYS A 256 -16.93 -30.38 10.13
CA LYS A 256 -18.33 -30.62 10.51
C LYS A 256 -18.51 -30.27 11.99
N SER A 257 -19.60 -29.57 12.31
CA SER A 257 -19.99 -29.31 13.68
C SER A 257 -20.42 -30.60 14.35
N GLU A 258 -19.90 -30.84 15.55
CA GLU A 258 -20.39 -31.91 16.41
C GLU A 258 -21.64 -31.44 17.16
N PRO A 259 -22.70 -32.27 17.23
CA PRO A 259 -23.90 -31.91 17.96
C PRO A 259 -23.61 -31.77 19.45
N LEU A 260 -24.17 -30.74 20.10
CA LEU A 260 -24.07 -30.58 21.55
C LEU A 260 -24.83 -31.69 22.29
N LEU A 261 -25.98 -32.08 21.72
CA LEU A 261 -26.90 -33.04 22.31
C LEU A 261 -26.75 -34.39 21.63
N THR A 262 -26.75 -35.45 22.43
CA THR A 262 -26.89 -36.81 21.95
C THR A 262 -28.30 -37.07 21.44
N LYS A 263 -28.48 -38.14 20.64
CA LYS A 263 -29.81 -38.53 20.15
C LYS A 263 -30.79 -38.82 21.28
N ASP A 264 -30.30 -39.38 22.38
CA ASP A 264 -31.13 -39.73 23.54
C ASP A 264 -31.59 -38.48 24.29
N GLU A 265 -30.72 -37.50 24.48
CA GLU A 265 -31.08 -36.20 25.07
C GLU A 265 -32.09 -35.45 24.18
N ILE A 266 -31.90 -35.47 22.86
CA ILE A 266 -32.87 -34.89 21.92
C ILE A 266 -34.24 -35.56 22.09
N ASN A 267 -34.29 -36.89 22.15
CA ASN A 267 -35.54 -37.62 22.33
C ASN A 267 -36.20 -37.28 23.68
N GLN A 268 -35.44 -37.20 24.77
CA GLN A 268 -35.96 -36.84 26.08
C GLN A 268 -36.52 -35.41 26.13
N ILE A 269 -35.85 -34.45 25.47
CA ILE A 269 -36.33 -33.07 25.34
C ILE A 269 -37.64 -33.05 24.56
N LEU A 270 -37.75 -33.81 23.46
CA LEU A 270 -38.96 -33.87 22.65
C LEU A 270 -40.13 -34.54 23.38
N GLU A 271 -39.89 -35.61 24.13
CA GLU A 271 -40.91 -36.24 24.97
C GLU A 271 -41.38 -35.30 26.08
N SER A 272 -40.46 -34.56 26.71
CA SER A 272 -40.82 -33.55 27.70
C SER A 272 -41.62 -32.41 27.08
N ALA A 273 -41.24 -31.96 25.88
CA ALA A 273 -41.93 -30.88 25.16
C ALA A 273 -43.36 -31.25 24.77
N LYS A 274 -43.65 -32.52 24.46
CA LYS A 274 -45.02 -33.01 24.20
C LYS A 274 -45.95 -32.90 25.41
N ASN A 275 -45.40 -32.85 26.62
CA ASN A 275 -46.18 -32.71 27.86
C ASN A 275 -46.46 -31.25 28.23
N VAL A 276 -45.86 -30.29 27.53
CA VAL A 276 -46.12 -28.86 27.73
C VAL A 276 -47.39 -28.46 27.01
N GLU A 277 -48.40 -27.98 27.74
CA GLU A 277 -49.76 -27.73 27.21
C GLU A 277 -49.80 -26.80 25.99
N SER A 278 -48.92 -25.80 25.94
CA SER A 278 -48.80 -24.86 24.82
C SER A 278 -48.09 -25.43 23.58
N LEU A 279 -47.30 -26.50 23.72
CA LEU A 279 -46.60 -27.18 22.62
C LEU A 279 -47.33 -28.45 22.17
N LYS A 280 -48.02 -29.11 23.10
CA LYS A 280 -48.87 -30.28 22.87
C LYS A 280 -49.92 -30.03 21.79
N ASN A 281 -50.48 -28.82 21.77
CA ASN A 281 -51.54 -28.41 20.84
C ASN A 281 -51.00 -27.66 19.62
N ASP A 282 -49.67 -27.55 19.44
CA ASP A 282 -49.03 -26.85 18.32
C ASP A 282 -47.95 -27.74 17.67
N PRO A 283 -48.36 -28.66 16.77
CA PRO A 283 -47.45 -29.61 16.11
C PRO A 283 -46.36 -28.93 15.28
N ASP A 284 -46.68 -27.79 14.65
CA ASP A 284 -45.74 -27.03 13.83
C ASP A 284 -44.61 -26.46 14.68
N ARG A 285 -44.93 -25.97 15.88
CA ARG A 285 -43.92 -25.46 16.81
C ARG A 285 -43.08 -26.58 17.41
N LEU A 286 -43.66 -27.76 17.66
CA LEU A 286 -42.93 -28.95 18.08
C LEU A 286 -41.96 -29.44 16.99
N ASP A 287 -42.38 -29.43 15.73
CA ASP A 287 -41.50 -29.81 14.61
C ASP A 287 -40.38 -28.78 14.41
N LYS A 288 -40.66 -27.48 14.54
CA LYS A 288 -39.62 -26.43 14.57
C LYS A 288 -38.60 -26.65 15.68
N LEU A 289 -39.05 -27.05 16.87
CA LEU A 289 -38.14 -27.38 17.98
C LEU A 289 -37.27 -28.59 17.61
N LYS A 290 -37.88 -29.68 17.13
CA LYS A 290 -37.16 -30.88 16.68
C LYS A 290 -36.09 -30.55 15.64
N ASN A 291 -36.45 -29.80 14.61
CA ASN A 291 -35.53 -29.40 13.56
C ASN A 291 -34.42 -28.50 14.09
N ALA A 292 -34.70 -27.62 15.06
CA ALA A 292 -33.70 -26.74 15.65
C ALA A 292 -32.68 -27.51 16.52
N ILE A 293 -33.13 -28.43 17.38
CA ILE A 293 -32.25 -29.15 18.31
C ILE A 293 -31.53 -30.33 17.65
N SER A 294 -32.06 -30.86 16.55
CA SER A 294 -31.43 -31.94 15.79
C SER A 294 -30.37 -31.43 14.79
N ASP A 295 -30.32 -30.12 14.53
CA ASP A 295 -29.37 -29.51 13.60
C ASP A 295 -28.03 -29.21 14.31
N PRO A 296 -26.94 -29.95 14.00
CA PRO A 296 -25.61 -29.72 14.60
C PRO A 296 -25.03 -28.35 14.25
N GLY A 297 -25.55 -27.67 13.21
CA GLY A 297 -25.18 -26.30 12.85
C GLY A 297 -25.82 -25.23 13.76
N ARG A 298 -26.92 -25.56 14.44
CA ARG A 298 -27.63 -24.67 15.36
C ARG A 298 -27.29 -24.93 16.83
N VAL A 299 -27.17 -26.21 17.21
CA VAL A 299 -26.89 -26.63 18.58
C VAL A 299 -25.61 -27.48 18.59
N PHE A 300 -24.47 -26.79 18.54
CA PHE A 300 -23.13 -27.38 18.43
C PHE A 300 -22.41 -27.48 19.77
N LEU A 301 -21.57 -28.51 19.93
CA LEU A 301 -20.69 -28.67 21.08
C LEU A 301 -19.62 -27.57 21.13
N LYS A 302 -19.08 -27.21 19.95
CA LYS A 302 -18.08 -26.15 19.79
C LYS A 302 -18.48 -25.20 18.68
N GLY A 303 -18.34 -23.89 18.95
CA GLY A 303 -18.65 -22.86 17.98
C GLY A 303 -17.72 -22.86 16.78
N ARG A 304 -18.22 -22.38 15.64
CA ARG A 304 -17.48 -22.26 14.38
C ARG A 304 -16.08 -21.65 14.56
N ASN A 305 -15.99 -20.51 15.26
CA ASN A 305 -14.73 -19.80 15.45
C ASN A 305 -13.74 -20.63 16.30
N ARG A 306 -14.23 -21.45 17.24
CA ARG A 306 -13.39 -22.33 18.06
C ARG A 306 -12.83 -23.48 17.23
N ILE A 307 -13.68 -24.13 16.44
CA ILE A 307 -13.27 -25.18 15.50
C ILE A 307 -12.20 -24.68 14.53
N MET A 308 -12.44 -23.51 13.93
CA MET A 308 -11.47 -22.87 13.03
C MET A 308 -10.14 -22.58 13.73
N ALA A 309 -10.19 -22.05 14.96
CA ALA A 309 -9.00 -21.74 15.75
C ALA A 309 -8.17 -23.00 16.09
N GLU A 310 -8.81 -24.11 16.46
CA GLU A 310 -8.14 -25.39 16.74
C GLU A 310 -7.38 -25.90 15.50
N ASN A 311 -8.02 -25.85 14.33
CA ASN A 311 -7.40 -26.27 13.08
C ASN A 311 -6.24 -25.34 12.65
N MET A 312 -6.39 -24.03 12.84
CA MET A 312 -5.31 -23.06 12.58
C MET A 312 -4.14 -23.22 13.53
N ALA A 313 -4.41 -23.34 14.83
CA ALA A 313 -3.40 -23.51 15.88
C ALA A 313 -2.47 -24.68 15.55
N ARG A 314 -3.05 -25.82 15.14
CA ARG A 314 -2.31 -27.00 14.71
C ARG A 314 -1.43 -26.76 13.47
N ILE A 315 -1.87 -25.94 12.52
CA ILE A 315 -1.16 -25.68 11.26
C ILE A 315 -0.07 -24.63 11.43
N MET A 316 -0.34 -23.59 12.21
CA MET A 316 0.57 -22.48 12.45
C MET A 316 1.54 -22.73 13.61
N ASN A 317 1.36 -23.84 14.35
CA ASN A 317 2.13 -24.16 15.55
C ASN A 317 2.06 -23.05 16.62
N ILE A 318 0.83 -22.61 16.92
CA ILE A 318 0.53 -21.61 17.96
C ILE A 318 -0.49 -22.19 18.96
N SER A 319 -0.70 -21.52 20.09
CA SER A 319 -1.71 -21.95 21.06
C SER A 319 -3.14 -21.74 20.53
N GLU A 320 -4.05 -22.64 20.91
CA GLU A 320 -5.47 -22.56 20.53
C GLU A 320 -6.13 -21.26 21.03
N GLU A 321 -5.78 -20.80 22.24
CA GLU A 321 -6.32 -19.54 22.77
C GLU A 321 -5.84 -18.31 21.98
N SER A 322 -4.58 -18.31 21.55
CA SER A 322 -4.06 -17.25 20.68
C SER A 322 -4.78 -17.24 19.33
N ALA A 323 -4.94 -18.42 18.72
CA ALA A 323 -5.69 -18.56 17.48
C ALA A 323 -7.15 -18.11 17.65
N TYR A 324 -7.81 -18.50 18.74
CA TYR A 324 -9.21 -18.18 19.00
C TYR A 324 -9.44 -16.68 19.20
N SER A 325 -8.56 -16.02 19.97
CA SER A 325 -8.60 -14.56 20.15
C SER A 325 -8.52 -13.84 18.80
N LYS A 326 -7.57 -14.25 17.93
CA LYS A 326 -7.38 -13.65 16.60
C LYS A 326 -8.55 -13.94 15.64
N VAL A 327 -9.04 -15.18 15.59
CA VAL A 327 -10.21 -15.56 14.77
C VAL A 327 -11.45 -14.78 15.23
N SER A 328 -11.68 -14.67 16.54
CA SER A 328 -12.81 -13.94 17.10
C SER A 328 -12.75 -12.44 16.76
N LYS A 329 -11.57 -11.83 16.89
CA LYS A 329 -11.32 -10.43 16.50
C LYS A 329 -11.59 -10.22 15.00
N ALA A 330 -11.02 -11.06 14.13
CA ALA A 330 -11.23 -10.99 12.69
C ALA A 330 -12.72 -11.15 12.29
N SER A 331 -13.42 -12.11 12.91
CA SER A 331 -14.85 -12.36 12.68
C SER A 331 -15.70 -11.13 13.03
N LYS A 332 -15.44 -10.50 14.18
CA LYS A 332 -16.12 -9.28 14.63
C LYS A 332 -15.84 -8.10 13.72
N LEU A 333 -14.57 -7.86 13.36
CA LEU A 333 -14.17 -6.77 12.47
C LEU A 333 -14.83 -6.90 11.09
N ARG A 334 -14.83 -8.11 10.52
CA ARG A 334 -15.53 -8.39 9.26
C ARG A 334 -17.03 -8.14 9.39
N GLY A 335 -17.66 -8.63 10.46
CA GLY A 335 -19.09 -8.39 10.71
C GLY A 335 -19.43 -6.90 10.83
N LYS A 336 -18.61 -6.12 11.55
CA LYS A 336 -18.78 -4.68 11.69
C LYS A 336 -18.68 -3.97 10.33
N ASN A 337 -17.65 -4.30 9.53
CA ASN A 337 -17.41 -3.65 8.24
C ASN A 337 -18.46 -3.94 7.16
N VAL A 338 -19.29 -4.98 7.33
CA VAL A 338 -20.46 -5.22 6.46
C VAL A 338 -21.56 -4.18 6.72
N HIS A 339 -21.64 -3.62 7.94
CA HIS A 339 -22.70 -2.70 8.35
C HIS A 339 -22.22 -1.25 8.50
N GLN A 340 -20.94 -1.05 8.80
CA GLN A 340 -20.33 0.25 9.03
C GLN A 340 -18.85 0.19 8.64
N LEU A 341 -18.42 1.04 7.70
CA LEU A 341 -17.01 1.23 7.39
C LEU A 341 -16.29 1.68 8.68
N SER A 342 -15.38 0.85 9.19
CA SER A 342 -14.69 1.08 10.45
C SER A 342 -13.28 1.58 10.20
N ASP A 343 -12.92 2.69 10.83
CA ASP A 343 -11.56 3.29 10.74
C ASP A 343 -10.52 2.58 11.63
N ASP A 344 -10.79 1.36 12.09
CA ASP A 344 -9.86 0.58 12.93
C ASP A 344 -8.85 -0.16 12.04
N TRP A 345 -8.04 0.64 11.34
CA TRP A 345 -7.10 0.17 10.32
C TRP A 345 -6.00 -0.73 10.89
N ASP A 346 -5.58 -0.52 12.13
CA ASP A 346 -4.59 -1.38 12.79
C ASP A 346 -5.15 -2.76 13.10
N ALA A 347 -6.35 -2.84 13.67
CA ALA A 347 -6.99 -4.11 13.93
C ALA A 347 -7.30 -4.87 12.62
N LEU A 348 -7.65 -4.15 11.55
CA LEU A 348 -7.83 -4.72 10.21
C LEU A 348 -6.53 -5.31 9.66
N ARG A 349 -5.41 -4.57 9.74
CA ARG A 349 -4.09 -5.04 9.31
C ARG A 349 -3.64 -6.29 10.06
N GLU A 350 -3.83 -6.33 11.38
CA GLU A 350 -3.48 -7.50 12.19
C GLU A 350 -4.31 -8.73 11.81
N ALA A 351 -5.61 -8.55 11.60
CA ALA A 351 -6.51 -9.62 11.20
C ALA A 351 -6.19 -10.13 9.78
N GLU A 352 -5.98 -9.24 8.82
CA GLU A 352 -5.53 -9.55 7.46
C GLU A 352 -4.26 -10.40 7.50
N LYS A 353 -3.22 -9.91 8.18
CA LYS A 353 -1.94 -10.59 8.31
C LYS A 353 -2.10 -12.00 8.89
N PHE A 354 -2.87 -12.13 9.98
CA PHE A 354 -3.08 -13.43 10.61
C PHE A 354 -3.77 -14.44 9.69
N LEU A 355 -4.86 -14.06 9.01
CA LEU A 355 -5.57 -14.96 8.11
C LEU A 355 -4.73 -15.32 6.87
N GLN A 356 -3.96 -14.36 6.34
CA GLN A 356 -3.01 -14.59 5.27
C GLN A 356 -1.94 -15.60 5.68
N GLU A 357 -1.32 -15.43 6.85
CA GLU A 357 -0.34 -16.35 7.39
C GLU A 357 -0.91 -17.76 7.61
N ALA A 358 -2.17 -17.87 8.06
CA ALA A 358 -2.85 -19.15 8.24
C ALA A 358 -2.99 -19.90 6.91
N LEU A 359 -3.48 -19.24 5.86
CA LEU A 359 -3.62 -19.82 4.52
C LEU A 359 -2.25 -20.17 3.91
N LEU A 360 -1.25 -19.31 4.04
CA LEU A 360 0.12 -19.60 3.58
C LEU A 360 0.73 -20.79 4.31
N SER A 361 0.51 -20.92 5.62
CA SER A 361 0.98 -22.07 6.41
C SER A 361 0.28 -23.36 6.01
N TYR A 362 -1.02 -23.30 5.71
CA TYR A 362 -1.77 -24.44 5.18
C TYR A 362 -1.19 -24.95 3.86
N LEU A 363 -0.88 -24.05 2.94
CA LEU A 363 -0.26 -24.39 1.65
C LEU A 363 1.16 -24.95 1.80
N LYS A 364 1.93 -24.49 2.80
CA LYS A 364 3.31 -24.95 3.05
C LYS A 364 3.38 -26.33 3.72
N ARG A 365 2.41 -26.70 4.56
CA ARG A 365 2.46 -27.91 5.40
C ARG A 365 2.37 -29.24 4.63
N ARG A 366 1.99 -29.22 3.35
CA ARG A 366 1.98 -30.41 2.48
C ARG A 366 3.31 -30.70 1.77
N LYS A 367 4.39 -30.03 2.18
CA LYS A 367 5.76 -30.46 1.87
C LYS A 367 6.13 -31.73 2.62
#